data_AF-A0A7M2A0P7-F1
#
_entry.id   AF-A0A7M2A0P7-F1
#
_cell.length_a   1.000
_cell.length_b   1.000
_cell.length_c   1.000
_cell.angle_alpha   90.00
_cell.angle_beta   90.00
_cell.angle_gamma   90.00
#
_symmetry.space_group_name_H-M   'P 1'
#
loop_
_entity.id
_entity.type
_entity.pdbx_description
1 polymer ?
#
loop_
_entity_poly.entity_id
_entity_poly.type
_entity_poly.pdbx_seq_one_letter_code
_entity_poly.pdbx_strand_id
1 'polypeptide(L)'
;MKTGSTVGPFTVTGTLPQLSEAAREAVLDQLRKRPLALYALLRGGPAPAELAALLPAAPGEAAPGTAPAGSSLGAGGAAACTCGRPGCAHAAAAERAVAARFAAEPLLQLAHAGLPREALLAGVLGSWAEELAHDPSGPGRAAETAGRPQARGGEGGAAVGEWIAEAAAEGAMHQPGPGFGAVKVRLVQPGKLPATPELAALLPGVPAAAGLALIRERVAARMWEAVQKKKDSPATK
;
A
#
# COMPACT_ATOMS: atom_id res chain seq x y z
N MET A 1 -2.58 56.22 31.25
CA MET A 1 -1.65 55.10 31.51
C MET A 1 -2.44 53.92 32.07
N LYS A 2 -2.22 52.73 31.48
CA LYS A 2 -2.60 51.37 31.92
C LYS A 2 -4.07 51.10 32.24
N THR A 3 -4.84 50.73 31.21
CA THR A 3 -5.84 49.66 31.36
C THR A 3 -5.09 48.33 31.25
N GLY A 4 -4.65 47.81 32.40
CA GLY A 4 -4.16 46.45 32.50
C GLY A 4 -5.31 45.49 32.28
N SER A 5 -5.58 45.12 31.03
CA SER A 5 -6.37 43.93 30.75
C SER A 5 -5.48 42.74 31.08
N THR A 6 -5.73 42.09 32.20
CA THR A 6 -5.17 40.78 32.52
C THR A 6 -5.67 39.82 31.45
N VAL A 7 -4.86 39.57 30.42
CA VAL A 7 -5.19 38.66 29.33
C VAL A 7 -5.07 37.23 29.84
N GLY A 8 -6.15 36.73 30.46
CA GLY A 8 -6.33 35.30 30.68
C GLY A 8 -6.49 34.55 29.36
N PRO A 9 -6.33 33.22 29.34
CA PRO A 9 -6.53 32.43 28.12
C PRO A 9 -7.96 32.59 27.58
N PHE A 10 -8.08 32.79 26.27
CA PHE A 10 -9.38 32.79 25.58
C PHE A 10 -9.68 31.40 25.05
N THR A 11 -10.94 30.96 25.20
CA THR A 11 -11.41 29.69 24.65
C THR A 11 -12.33 29.99 23.48
N VAL A 12 -12.09 29.33 22.36
CA VAL A 12 -12.96 29.37 21.18
C VAL A 12 -13.57 27.99 21.00
N THR A 13 -14.90 27.91 20.96
CA THR A 13 -15.65 26.68 20.71
C THR A 13 -16.44 26.82 19.42
N GLY A 14 -16.45 25.77 18.60
CA GLY A 14 -17.16 25.76 17.33
C GLY A 14 -17.40 24.33 16.87
N THR A 15 -18.32 24.20 15.93
CA THR A 15 -18.67 22.95 15.27
C THR A 15 -17.92 22.86 13.94
N LEU A 16 -17.31 21.70 13.70
CA LEU A 16 -16.63 21.42 12.44
C LEU A 16 -17.62 20.87 11.41
N PRO A 17 -17.49 21.26 10.12
CA PRO A 17 -18.39 20.76 9.08
C PRO A 17 -18.22 19.25 8.88
N GLN A 18 -19.35 18.54 8.90
CA GLN A 18 -19.44 17.12 8.55
C GLN A 18 -19.72 17.00 7.05
N LEU A 19 -19.12 16.02 6.38
CA LEU A 19 -19.50 15.70 5.01
C LEU A 19 -20.87 15.02 4.98
N SER A 20 -21.67 15.35 3.97
CA SER A 20 -22.88 14.59 3.66
C SER A 20 -22.52 13.17 3.21
N GLU A 21 -23.48 12.26 3.27
CA GLU A 21 -23.25 10.86 2.85
C GLU A 21 -22.76 10.75 1.41
N ALA A 22 -23.38 11.49 0.48
CA ALA A 22 -22.96 11.55 -0.92
C ALA A 22 -21.52 12.08 -1.08
N ALA A 23 -21.12 13.08 -0.28
CA ALA A 23 -19.77 13.61 -0.34
C ALA A 23 -18.73 12.65 0.27
N ARG A 24 -19.10 11.91 1.33
CA ARG A 24 -18.26 10.83 1.87
C ARG A 24 -18.04 9.73 0.84
N GLU A 25 -19.08 9.33 0.11
CA GLU A 25 -18.95 8.32 -0.93
C GLU A 25 -18.08 8.79 -2.10
N ALA A 26 -18.20 10.06 -2.51
CA ALA A 26 -17.32 10.64 -3.54
C ALA A 26 -15.83 10.60 -3.14
N VAL A 27 -15.52 10.84 -1.87
CA VAL A 27 -14.16 10.70 -1.31
C VAL A 27 -13.69 9.24 -1.38
N LEU A 28 -14.53 8.28 -0.98
CA LEU A 28 -14.20 6.86 -1.05
C LEU A 28 -13.98 6.39 -2.49
N ASP A 29 -14.85 6.77 -3.43
CA ASP A 29 -14.70 6.47 -4.85
C ASP A 29 -13.38 6.98 -5.43
N GLN A 30 -12.98 8.19 -5.04
CA GLN A 30 -11.71 8.75 -5.50
C GLN A 30 -10.51 7.97 -4.94
N LEU A 31 -10.58 7.52 -3.70
CA LEU A 31 -9.55 6.68 -3.08
C LEU A 31 -9.52 5.25 -3.64
N ARG A 32 -10.67 4.66 -4.00
CA ARG A 32 -10.76 3.34 -4.65
C ARG A 32 -10.06 3.31 -5.99
N LYS A 33 -10.13 4.39 -6.77
CA LYS A 33 -9.38 4.51 -8.05
C LYS A 33 -7.86 4.49 -7.84
N ARG A 34 -7.38 4.85 -6.64
CA ARG A 34 -5.95 5.01 -6.32
C ARG A 34 -5.66 4.50 -4.90
N PRO A 35 -5.75 3.19 -4.63
CA PRO A 35 -5.63 2.64 -3.27
C PRO A 35 -4.27 2.92 -2.61
N LEU A 36 -3.21 3.08 -3.42
CA LEU A 36 -1.89 3.49 -2.93
C LEU A 36 -1.88 4.93 -2.36
N ALA A 37 -2.80 5.79 -2.77
CA ALA A 37 -2.95 7.12 -2.18
C ALA A 37 -3.43 7.04 -0.73
N LEU A 38 -4.33 6.10 -0.41
CA LEU A 38 -4.71 5.82 0.97
C LEU A 38 -3.52 5.29 1.77
N TYR A 39 -2.70 4.40 1.19
CA TYR A 39 -1.50 3.93 1.86
C TYR A 39 -0.52 5.07 2.19
N ALA A 40 -0.27 5.98 1.24
CA ALA A 40 0.57 7.15 1.46
C ALA A 40 0.04 8.06 2.58
N LEU A 41 -1.27 8.32 2.60
CA LEU A 41 -1.95 9.06 3.66
C LEU A 41 -1.77 8.40 5.03
N LEU A 42 -1.94 7.08 5.13
CA LEU A 42 -1.75 6.30 6.36
C LEU A 42 -0.31 6.34 6.88
N ARG A 43 0.66 6.64 6.01
CA ARG A 43 2.07 6.85 6.37
C ARG A 43 2.41 8.28 6.74
N GLY A 44 1.42 9.18 6.81
CA GLY A 44 1.62 10.61 7.06
C GLY A 44 2.01 11.41 5.82
N GLY A 45 1.81 10.85 4.62
CA GLY A 45 1.99 11.57 3.37
C GLY A 45 0.90 12.63 3.13
N PRO A 46 1.14 13.58 2.21
CA PRO A 46 0.17 14.62 1.89
C PRO A 46 -1.09 14.04 1.24
N ALA A 47 -2.21 14.75 1.37
CA ALA A 47 -3.42 14.42 0.61
C ALA A 47 -3.20 14.67 -0.88
N PRO A 48 -3.68 13.76 -1.76
CA PRO A 48 -3.69 14.01 -3.20
C PRO A 48 -4.59 15.21 -3.52
N ALA A 49 -4.21 15.98 -4.55
CA ALA A 49 -4.90 17.23 -4.92
C ALA A 49 -6.39 17.01 -5.23
N GLU A 50 -6.73 15.85 -5.80
CA GLU A 50 -8.10 15.48 -6.12
C GLU A 50 -8.96 15.24 -4.88
N LEU A 51 -8.37 14.84 -3.75
CA LEU A 51 -9.06 14.77 -2.47
C LEU A 51 -9.25 16.15 -1.83
N ALA A 52 -8.28 17.05 -1.99
CA ALA A 52 -8.37 18.39 -1.45
C ALA A 52 -9.59 19.15 -2.00
N ALA A 53 -9.98 18.89 -3.25
CA ALA A 53 -11.18 19.48 -3.87
C ALA A 53 -12.51 18.93 -3.33
N LEU A 54 -12.51 17.74 -2.71
CA LEU A 54 -13.69 17.08 -2.15
C LEU A 54 -13.85 17.33 -0.65
N LEU A 55 -12.79 17.80 0.00
CA LEU A 55 -12.81 18.13 1.42
C LEU A 55 -13.42 19.52 1.64
N PRO A 56 -14.08 19.76 2.79
CA PRO A 56 -14.53 21.09 3.14
C PRO A 56 -13.33 22.04 3.13
N ALA A 57 -13.42 23.11 2.34
CA ALA A 57 -12.36 24.11 2.27
C ALA A 57 -12.06 24.64 3.67
N ALA A 58 -10.77 24.69 4.03
CA ALA A 58 -10.36 25.41 5.22
C ALA A 58 -10.67 26.91 5.01
N PRO A 59 -11.17 27.64 6.01
CA PRO A 59 -11.46 29.05 5.85
C PRO A 59 -10.15 29.83 5.68
N GLY A 60 -9.91 30.32 4.45
CA GLY A 60 -8.80 31.18 4.04
C GLY A 60 -8.05 30.59 2.83
N GLU A 61 -7.91 31.24 1.68
CA GLU A 61 -7.96 32.66 1.33
C GLU A 61 -8.88 32.87 0.12
N ALA A 62 -9.88 33.75 0.26
CA ALA A 62 -10.56 34.28 -0.91
C ALA A 62 -9.62 35.28 -1.60
N ALA A 63 -9.37 35.07 -2.89
CA ALA A 63 -8.71 36.04 -3.75
C ALA A 63 -9.43 37.41 -3.69
N PRO A 64 -8.71 38.54 -3.77
CA PRO A 64 -9.32 39.86 -3.67
C PRO A 64 -10.14 40.12 -4.94
N GLY A 65 -11.47 40.04 -4.87
CA GLY A 65 -12.31 40.44 -6.01
C GLY A 65 -13.78 40.03 -5.98
N THR A 66 -14.19 39.05 -5.18
CA THR A 66 -15.60 38.65 -5.09
C THR A 66 -16.01 38.56 -3.63
N ALA A 67 -16.88 39.48 -3.21
CA ALA A 67 -17.64 39.30 -1.99
C ALA A 67 -18.57 38.09 -2.16
N PRO A 68 -18.57 37.17 -1.20
CA PRO A 68 -19.83 36.76 -0.65
C PRO A 68 -19.87 37.10 0.84
N ALA A 69 -21.05 37.52 1.27
CA ALA A 69 -21.39 37.65 2.67
C ALA A 69 -21.08 36.34 3.41
N GLY A 70 -20.40 36.46 4.56
CA GLY A 70 -20.35 35.46 5.61
C GLY A 70 -20.00 34.03 5.20
N SER A 71 -18.71 33.68 5.20
CA SER A 71 -18.29 32.28 5.37
C SER A 71 -17.45 32.16 6.64
N SER A 72 -18.16 32.25 7.75
CA SER A 72 -17.82 31.59 9.01
C SER A 72 -17.77 30.07 8.80
N LEU A 73 -17.19 29.34 9.75
CA LEU A 73 -17.45 27.91 10.00
C LEU A 73 -18.78 27.45 9.37
N GLY A 74 -18.68 26.61 8.34
CA GLY A 74 -19.74 26.38 7.37
C GLY A 74 -21.10 26.08 8.02
N ALA A 75 -22.13 26.80 7.58
CA ALA A 75 -23.57 26.50 7.67
C ALA A 75 -24.11 25.86 8.97
N GLY A 76 -23.43 26.00 10.11
CA GLY A 76 -23.81 25.33 11.34
C GLY A 76 -23.00 25.85 12.52
N GLY A 77 -23.29 27.08 12.95
CA GLY A 77 -22.83 27.66 14.21
C GLY A 77 -21.52 28.45 14.13
N ALA A 78 -21.61 29.77 14.29
CA ALA A 78 -20.44 30.64 14.44
C ALA A 78 -19.62 30.25 15.68
N ALA A 79 -18.29 30.25 15.58
CA ALA A 79 -17.41 30.01 16.72
C ALA A 79 -17.71 31.00 17.85
N ALA A 80 -18.03 30.46 19.03
CA ALA A 80 -18.20 31.21 20.25
C ALA A 80 -16.85 31.42 20.92
N CYS A 81 -16.55 32.65 21.33
CA CYS A 81 -15.32 32.98 22.03
C CYS A 81 -15.65 33.54 23.41
N THR A 82 -14.87 33.17 24.44
CA THR A 82 -15.03 33.70 25.80
C THR A 82 -14.85 35.21 25.93
N CYS A 83 -14.32 35.88 24.90
CA CYS A 83 -14.28 37.34 24.84
C CYS A 83 -15.65 38.00 24.57
N GLY A 84 -16.68 37.21 24.24
CA GLY A 84 -18.06 37.68 24.06
C GLY A 84 -18.34 38.45 22.77
N ARG A 85 -17.34 38.64 21.89
CA ARG A 85 -17.51 39.36 20.62
C ARG A 85 -17.61 38.40 19.43
N PRO A 86 -18.68 38.48 18.61
CA PRO A 86 -18.72 37.76 17.35
C PRO A 86 -17.62 38.29 16.41
N GLY A 87 -17.00 37.41 15.62
CA GLY A 87 -15.96 37.79 14.67
C GLY A 87 -14.68 38.36 15.30
N CYS A 88 -14.40 38.03 16.57
CA CYS A 88 -13.18 38.50 17.23
C CYS A 88 -11.90 37.91 16.61
N ALA A 89 -10.77 38.61 16.79
CA ALA A 89 -9.47 38.15 16.32
C ALA A 89 -9.07 36.76 16.87
N HIS A 90 -9.53 36.39 18.07
CA HIS A 90 -9.28 35.06 18.64
C HIS A 90 -10.00 33.95 17.86
N ALA A 91 -11.24 34.19 17.42
CA ALA A 91 -11.99 33.24 16.60
C ALA A 91 -11.30 33.06 15.23
N ALA A 92 -10.91 34.16 14.59
CA ALA A 92 -10.16 34.11 13.32
C ALA A 92 -8.77 33.46 13.47
N ALA A 93 -8.12 33.59 14.63
CA ALA A 93 -6.87 32.89 14.92
C ALA A 93 -7.09 31.39 15.14
N ALA A 94 -8.16 31.00 15.83
CA ALA A 94 -8.54 29.61 16.03
C ALA A 94 -8.90 28.91 14.72
N GLU A 95 -9.67 29.56 13.84
CA GLU A 95 -10.01 29.03 12.52
C GLU A 95 -8.76 28.77 11.67
N ARG A 96 -7.81 29.72 11.64
CA ARG A 96 -6.53 29.54 10.94
C ARG A 96 -5.68 28.42 11.56
N ALA A 97 -5.67 28.28 12.88
CA ALA A 97 -4.96 27.21 13.55
C ALA A 97 -5.54 25.82 13.21
N VAL A 98 -6.87 25.70 13.15
CA VAL A 98 -7.55 24.47 12.72
C VAL A 98 -7.23 24.16 11.25
N ALA A 99 -7.30 25.16 10.36
CA ALA A 99 -6.94 25.00 8.96
C ALA A 99 -5.51 24.49 8.77
N ALA A 100 -4.55 25.10 9.49
CA ALA A 100 -3.15 24.66 9.46
C ALA A 100 -2.97 23.24 9.99
N ARG A 101 -3.70 22.86 11.05
CA ARG A 101 -3.68 21.50 11.61
C ARG A 101 -4.21 20.47 10.60
N PHE A 102 -5.30 20.78 9.89
CA PHE A 102 -5.86 19.90 8.87
C PHE A 102 -4.98 19.76 7.64
N ALA A 103 -4.33 20.85 7.22
CA ALA A 103 -3.33 20.78 6.15
C ALA A 103 -2.14 19.88 6.52
N ALA A 104 -1.71 19.90 7.78
CA ALA A 104 -0.62 19.05 8.28
C ALA A 104 -1.06 17.61 8.54
N GLU A 105 -2.32 17.38 8.93
CA GLU A 105 -2.87 16.06 9.26
C GLU A 105 -4.17 15.77 8.49
N PRO A 106 -4.07 15.33 7.21
CA PRO A 106 -5.25 15.11 6.38
C PRO A 106 -6.18 14.00 6.90
N LEU A 107 -5.63 12.99 7.57
CA LEU A 107 -6.43 11.93 8.21
C LEU A 107 -7.28 12.47 9.36
N LEU A 108 -6.79 13.48 10.08
CA LEU A 108 -7.54 14.15 11.13
C LEU A 108 -8.71 14.94 10.54
N GLN A 109 -8.49 15.61 9.40
CA GLN A 109 -9.55 16.31 8.67
C GLN A 109 -10.64 15.33 8.19
N LEU A 110 -10.25 14.20 7.59
CA LEU A 110 -11.18 13.16 7.15
C LEU A 110 -11.97 12.56 8.31
N ALA A 111 -11.32 12.27 9.43
CA ALA A 111 -11.98 11.76 10.63
C ALA A 111 -13.02 12.76 11.17
N HIS A 112 -12.67 14.04 11.25
CA HIS A 112 -13.62 15.08 11.63
C HIS A 112 -14.74 15.30 10.61
N ALA A 113 -14.52 14.97 9.35
CA ALA A 113 -15.51 15.04 8.30
C ALA A 113 -16.45 13.80 8.26
N GLY A 114 -16.28 12.84 9.17
CA GLY A 114 -17.11 11.64 9.27
C GLY A 114 -16.55 10.41 8.53
N LEU A 115 -15.29 10.46 8.10
CA LEU A 115 -14.55 9.33 7.51
C LEU A 115 -13.38 8.93 8.41
N PRO A 116 -13.65 8.20 9.51
CA PRO A 116 -12.58 7.68 10.36
C PRO A 116 -11.74 6.64 9.61
N ARG A 117 -10.58 6.32 10.18
CA ARG A 117 -9.61 5.38 9.60
C ARG A 117 -10.25 4.04 9.22
N GLU A 118 -11.12 3.52 10.08
CA GLU A 118 -11.78 2.23 9.90
C GLU A 118 -12.71 2.26 8.69
N ALA A 119 -13.46 3.34 8.52
CA ALA A 119 -14.34 3.53 7.36
C ALA A 119 -13.55 3.67 6.06
N LEU A 120 -12.41 4.37 6.09
CA LEU A 120 -11.50 4.47 4.93
C LEU A 120 -10.92 3.11 4.54
N LEU A 121 -10.45 2.33 5.52
CA LEU A 121 -9.88 1.01 5.27
C LEU A 121 -10.93 0.02 4.74
N ALA A 122 -12.10 -0.04 5.38
CA ALA A 122 -13.19 -0.90 4.94
C ALA A 122 -13.70 -0.48 3.55
N GLY A 123 -13.93 0.82 3.35
CA GLY A 123 -14.49 1.36 2.12
C GLY A 123 -13.56 1.30 0.91
N VAL A 124 -12.24 1.30 1.11
CA VAL A 124 -11.24 1.31 0.02
C VAL A 124 -10.54 -0.03 -0.12
N LEU A 125 -9.91 -0.53 0.94
CA LEU A 125 -9.16 -1.78 0.86
C LEU A 125 -10.07 -3.01 0.95
N GLY A 126 -11.17 -2.91 1.71
CA GLY A 126 -12.19 -3.95 1.77
C GLY A 126 -12.83 -4.20 0.40
N SER A 127 -13.27 -3.14 -0.28
CA SER A 127 -13.85 -3.26 -1.62
C SER A 127 -12.86 -3.84 -2.64
N TRP A 128 -11.58 -3.46 -2.54
CA TRP A 128 -10.53 -4.00 -3.42
C TRP A 128 -10.26 -5.48 -3.15
N ALA A 129 -10.27 -5.89 -1.88
CA ALA A 129 -10.13 -7.29 -1.50
C ALA A 129 -11.32 -8.13 -1.99
N GLU A 130 -12.54 -7.58 -1.92
CA GLU A 130 -13.73 -8.22 -2.48
C GLU A 130 -13.63 -8.36 -4.00
N GLU A 131 -13.25 -7.30 -4.74
CA GLU A 131 -13.04 -7.35 -6.19
C GLU A 131 -12.02 -8.45 -6.58
N LEU A 132 -10.90 -8.54 -5.86
CA LEU A 132 -9.87 -9.55 -6.09
C LEU A 132 -10.34 -10.98 -5.73
N ALA A 133 -11.22 -11.13 -4.74
CA ALA A 133 -11.80 -12.42 -4.39
C ALA A 133 -12.75 -12.96 -5.46
N HIS A 134 -13.39 -12.06 -6.23
CA HIS A 134 -14.29 -12.43 -7.32
C HIS A 134 -13.58 -12.63 -8.67
N ASP A 135 -12.28 -12.34 -8.77
CA ASP A 135 -11.49 -12.63 -9.97
C ASP A 135 -11.23 -14.15 -10.08
N PRO A 136 -11.81 -14.85 -11.08
CA PRO A 136 -11.66 -16.30 -11.24
C PRO A 136 -10.22 -16.73 -11.61
N SER A 137 -9.33 -15.79 -11.96
CA SER A 137 -7.92 -16.03 -12.22
C SER A 137 -6.98 -15.51 -11.10
N GLY A 138 -7.54 -14.91 -10.05
CA GLY A 138 -6.81 -14.27 -8.96
C GLY A 138 -6.34 -15.21 -7.85
N PRO A 139 -5.50 -14.70 -6.91
CA PRO A 139 -4.95 -15.45 -5.78
C PRO A 139 -6.02 -15.97 -4.78
N GLY A 140 -7.31 -15.67 -4.98
CA GLY A 140 -8.43 -16.28 -4.25
C GLY A 140 -8.42 -17.80 -4.28
N ARG A 141 -7.90 -18.43 -5.36
CA ARG A 141 -7.67 -19.87 -5.38
C ARG A 141 -6.63 -20.36 -4.38
N ALA A 142 -5.61 -19.56 -4.05
CA ALA A 142 -4.60 -19.95 -3.07
C ALA A 142 -5.18 -20.02 -1.65
N ALA A 143 -6.10 -19.11 -1.31
CA ALA A 143 -6.83 -19.12 -0.05
C ALA A 143 -7.91 -20.22 0.00
N GLU A 144 -8.64 -20.46 -1.11
CA GLU A 144 -9.56 -21.59 -1.23
C GLU A 144 -8.85 -22.95 -1.12
N THR A 145 -7.61 -23.07 -1.60
CA THR A 145 -6.79 -24.28 -1.39
C THR A 145 -6.26 -24.41 0.04
N ALA A 146 -6.11 -23.31 0.78
CA ALA A 146 -5.65 -23.32 2.16
C ALA A 146 -6.78 -23.64 3.18
N GLY A 147 -8.03 -23.30 2.83
CA GLY A 147 -9.22 -23.53 3.67
C GLY A 147 -9.97 -24.83 3.39
N ARG A 148 -9.69 -25.52 2.28
CA ARG A 148 -10.25 -26.86 2.05
C ARG A 148 -9.60 -27.81 3.05
N PRO A 149 -10.36 -28.55 3.90
CA PRO A 149 -9.78 -29.70 4.57
C PRO A 149 -9.18 -30.55 3.47
N GLN A 150 -7.84 -30.67 3.46
CA GLN A 150 -7.17 -31.62 2.60
C GLN A 150 -7.89 -32.93 2.84
N ALA A 151 -8.60 -33.41 1.82
CA ALA A 151 -9.18 -34.73 1.88
C ALA A 151 -8.01 -35.67 2.18
N ARG A 152 -7.97 -36.19 3.41
CA ARG A 152 -7.21 -37.38 3.74
C ARG A 152 -7.77 -38.47 2.84
N GLY A 153 -7.17 -38.61 1.67
CA GLY A 153 -7.73 -39.34 0.55
C GLY A 153 -6.74 -39.37 -0.60
N GLY A 154 -5.54 -39.88 -0.30
CA GLY A 154 -4.47 -40.09 -1.25
C GLY A 154 -3.15 -40.29 -0.52
N GLU A 155 -2.42 -41.34 -0.89
CA GLU A 155 -1.19 -41.88 -0.29
C GLU A 155 -0.02 -40.88 -0.12
N GLY A 156 -0.17 -39.61 -0.51
CA GLY A 156 0.88 -38.57 -0.48
C GLY A 156 0.74 -37.47 0.59
N GLY A 157 -0.34 -37.42 1.37
CA GLY A 157 -0.54 -36.37 2.38
C GLY A 157 0.40 -36.46 3.59
N ALA A 158 0.76 -37.68 4.00
CA ALA A 158 1.74 -37.92 5.06
C ALA A 158 3.17 -37.59 4.61
N ALA A 159 3.50 -37.86 3.34
CA ALA A 159 4.83 -37.69 2.77
C ALA A 159 5.31 -36.23 2.70
N VAL A 160 4.40 -35.26 2.63
CA VAL A 160 4.76 -33.83 2.57
C VAL A 160 5.20 -33.30 3.94
N GLY A 161 4.50 -33.66 5.01
CA GLY A 161 4.86 -33.22 6.37
C GLY A 161 6.19 -33.80 6.83
N GLU A 162 6.43 -35.08 6.50
CA GLU A 162 7.69 -35.77 6.78
C GLU A 162 8.85 -35.18 5.97
N TRP A 163 8.64 -34.91 4.68
CA TRP A 163 9.64 -34.24 3.85
C TRP A 163 10.02 -32.85 4.37
N ILE A 164 9.05 -32.04 4.84
CA ILE A 164 9.36 -30.69 5.39
C ILE A 164 10.25 -30.81 6.63
N ALA A 165 9.94 -31.77 7.51
CA ALA A 165 10.72 -31.99 8.73
C ALA A 165 12.15 -32.44 8.42
N GLU A 166 12.31 -33.38 7.48
CA GLU A 166 13.60 -33.90 7.05
C GLU A 166 14.42 -32.84 6.29
N ALA A 167 13.81 -32.14 5.33
CA ALA A 167 14.47 -31.10 4.55
C ALA A 167 14.90 -29.90 5.42
N ALA A 168 14.17 -29.60 6.48
CA ALA A 168 14.58 -28.59 7.46
C ALA A 168 15.76 -29.07 8.32
N ALA A 169 15.74 -30.33 8.77
CA ALA A 169 16.83 -30.93 9.56
C ALA A 169 18.14 -31.01 8.76
N GLU A 170 18.07 -31.28 7.45
CA GLU A 170 19.23 -31.41 6.57
C GLU A 170 19.66 -30.09 5.88
N GLY A 171 18.96 -28.98 6.11
CA GLY A 171 19.18 -27.72 5.39
C GLY A 171 18.87 -27.81 3.89
N ALA A 172 18.11 -28.82 3.48
CA ALA A 172 17.77 -29.17 2.11
C ALA A 172 16.42 -28.60 1.65
N MET A 173 15.87 -27.59 2.34
CA MET A 173 14.63 -26.88 1.98
C MET A 173 14.59 -26.34 0.53
N HIS A 174 15.75 -26.18 -0.10
CA HIS A 174 15.88 -25.76 -1.49
C HIS A 174 15.61 -26.90 -2.50
N GLN A 175 15.57 -28.15 -2.05
CA GLN A 175 15.27 -29.30 -2.89
C GLN A 175 13.75 -29.39 -3.13
N PRO A 176 13.33 -29.89 -4.30
CA PRO A 176 11.92 -30.04 -4.60
C PRO A 176 11.28 -31.19 -3.78
N GLY A 177 10.09 -30.94 -3.23
CA GLY A 177 9.37 -31.93 -2.44
C GLY A 177 8.69 -33.04 -3.26
N PRO A 178 8.10 -34.04 -2.58
CA PRO A 178 7.40 -35.17 -3.19
C PRO A 178 6.33 -34.69 -4.19
N GLY A 179 6.34 -35.25 -5.40
CA GLY A 179 5.38 -34.90 -6.46
C GLY A 179 5.82 -33.76 -7.40
N PHE A 180 6.89 -33.01 -7.09
CA PHE A 180 7.41 -31.96 -7.99
C PHE A 180 7.79 -32.50 -9.37
N GLY A 181 8.34 -33.72 -9.44
CA GLY A 181 8.72 -34.38 -10.69
C GLY A 181 7.53 -34.72 -11.62
N ALA A 182 6.30 -34.68 -11.13
CA ALA A 182 5.10 -34.89 -11.94
C ALA A 182 4.67 -33.62 -12.69
N VAL A 183 5.20 -32.45 -12.32
CA VAL A 183 4.89 -31.17 -12.96
C VAL A 183 5.67 -31.05 -14.27
N LYS A 184 5.05 -31.42 -15.39
CA LYS A 184 5.61 -31.21 -16.72
C LYS A 184 5.34 -29.79 -17.20
N VAL A 185 6.30 -28.89 -17.01
CA VAL A 185 6.27 -27.55 -17.59
C VAL A 185 6.81 -27.63 -19.02
N ARG A 186 5.97 -27.33 -20.02
CA ARG A 186 6.43 -27.11 -21.40
C ARG A 186 6.97 -25.69 -21.51
N LEU A 187 8.28 -25.54 -21.38
CA LEU A 187 8.94 -24.30 -21.69
C LEU A 187 9.12 -24.19 -23.21
N VAL A 188 8.76 -23.04 -23.76
CA VAL A 188 9.20 -22.67 -25.12
C VAL A 188 10.72 -22.58 -25.07
N GLN A 189 11.42 -23.12 -26.08
CA GLN A 189 12.88 -23.00 -26.13
C GLN A 189 13.24 -21.51 -26.00
N PRO A 190 14.13 -21.14 -25.07
CA PRO A 190 14.57 -19.75 -24.97
C PRO A 190 15.11 -19.35 -26.35
N GLY A 191 14.65 -18.20 -26.84
CA GLY A 191 15.16 -17.63 -28.08
C GLY A 191 16.68 -17.50 -28.03
N LYS A 192 17.30 -17.39 -29.21
CA LYS A 192 18.75 -17.24 -29.38
C LYS A 192 19.28 -16.22 -28.36
N LEU A 193 20.21 -16.63 -27.50
CA LEU A 193 20.81 -15.72 -26.52
C LEU A 193 21.35 -14.49 -27.24
N PRO A 194 21.15 -13.27 -26.69
CA PRO A 194 21.71 -12.06 -27.26
C PRO A 194 23.22 -12.20 -27.37
N ALA A 195 23.77 -11.70 -28.48
CA ALA A 195 25.19 -11.82 -28.75
C ALA A 195 25.98 -11.10 -27.65
N THR A 196 27.09 -11.70 -27.22
CA THR A 196 28.03 -11.16 -26.23
C THR A 196 28.41 -9.67 -26.39
N PRO A 197 28.49 -9.06 -27.59
CA PRO A 197 28.75 -7.62 -27.72
C PRO A 197 27.69 -6.71 -27.08
N GLU A 198 26.41 -7.08 -27.07
CA GLU A 198 25.36 -6.25 -26.44
C GLU A 198 25.49 -6.22 -24.92
N LEU A 199 25.89 -7.34 -24.32
CA LEU A 199 26.10 -7.42 -22.87
C LEU A 199 27.38 -6.68 -22.43
N ALA A 200 28.41 -6.68 -23.27
CA ALA A 200 29.65 -5.95 -23.02
C ALA A 200 29.44 -4.43 -23.06
N ALA A 201 28.53 -3.93 -23.91
CA ALA A 201 28.17 -2.52 -23.99
C ALA A 201 27.49 -2.00 -22.72
N LEU A 202 26.84 -2.88 -21.95
CA LEU A 202 26.16 -2.55 -20.69
C LEU A 202 27.11 -2.50 -19.47
N LEU A 203 28.36 -2.92 -19.63
CA LEU A 203 29.35 -3.02 -18.53
C LEU A 203 30.69 -2.35 -18.89
N PRO A 204 30.72 -1.03 -19.15
CA PRO A 204 31.96 -0.35 -19.50
C PRO A 204 32.95 -0.42 -18.32
N GLY A 205 34.15 -0.93 -18.59
CA GLY A 205 35.24 -1.05 -17.60
C GLY A 205 35.43 -2.44 -16.97
N VAL A 206 34.61 -3.43 -17.33
CA VAL A 206 34.77 -4.82 -16.89
C VAL A 206 35.20 -5.69 -18.08
N PRO A 207 36.15 -6.64 -17.94
CA PRO A 207 36.52 -7.57 -19.00
C PRO A 207 35.42 -8.62 -19.19
N ALA A 208 34.23 -8.18 -19.63
CA ALA A 208 33.00 -8.95 -19.68
C ALA A 208 33.13 -10.22 -20.52
N ALA A 209 33.88 -10.17 -21.62
CA ALA A 209 34.13 -11.34 -22.45
C ALA A 209 34.90 -12.46 -21.71
N ALA A 210 35.93 -12.10 -20.94
CA ALA A 210 36.73 -13.05 -20.17
C ALA A 210 35.96 -13.59 -18.95
N GLY A 211 35.24 -12.71 -18.23
CA GLY A 211 34.40 -13.12 -17.11
C GLY A 211 33.28 -14.07 -17.53
N LEU A 212 32.61 -13.80 -18.65
CA LEU A 212 31.57 -14.67 -19.19
C LEU A 212 32.12 -16.01 -19.69
N ALA A 213 33.33 -16.03 -20.26
CA ALA A 213 34.00 -17.28 -20.64
C ALA A 213 34.25 -18.17 -19.42
N LEU A 214 34.79 -17.61 -18.32
CA LEU A 214 35.02 -18.34 -17.08
C LEU A 214 33.72 -18.86 -16.45
N ILE A 215 32.65 -18.06 -16.48
CA ILE A 215 31.33 -18.50 -15.99
C ILE A 215 30.82 -19.68 -16.83
N ARG A 216 30.94 -19.61 -18.17
CA ARG A 216 30.50 -20.68 -19.07
C ARG A 216 31.28 -21.98 -18.84
N GLU A 217 32.60 -21.89 -18.71
CA GLU A 217 33.46 -23.04 -18.43
C GLU A 217 33.11 -23.67 -17.08
N ARG A 218 32.91 -22.85 -16.04
CA ARG A 218 32.55 -23.33 -14.69
C ARG A 218 31.18 -23.99 -14.66
N VAL A 219 30.20 -23.45 -15.38
CA VAL A 219 28.85 -24.02 -15.50
C VAL A 219 28.89 -25.33 -16.29
N ALA A 220 29.60 -25.37 -17.41
CA ALA A 220 29.76 -26.59 -18.21
C ALA A 220 30.44 -27.71 -17.43
N ALA A 221 31.51 -27.40 -16.67
CA ALA A 221 32.19 -28.35 -15.81
C ALA A 221 31.25 -28.93 -14.73
N ARG A 222 30.50 -28.08 -14.04
CA ARG A 222 29.53 -28.53 -13.01
C ARG A 222 28.38 -29.36 -13.59
N MET A 223 27.90 -29.01 -14.78
CA MET A 223 26.88 -29.80 -15.48
C MET A 223 27.42 -31.18 -15.84
N TRP A 224 28.66 -31.27 -16.31
CA TRP A 224 29.31 -32.56 -16.59
C TRP A 224 29.53 -33.39 -15.34
N GLU A 225 30.00 -32.79 -14.24
CA GLU A 225 30.13 -33.47 -12.95
C GLU A 225 28.79 -34.02 -12.44
N ALA A 226 27.71 -33.25 -12.57
CA ALA A 226 26.37 -33.68 -12.18
C ALA A 226 25.85 -34.85 -13.05
N VAL A 227 26.16 -34.84 -14.34
CA VAL A 227 25.80 -35.94 -15.27
C VAL A 227 26.59 -37.22 -14.94
N GLN A 228 27.89 -37.11 -14.64
CA GLN A 228 28.71 -38.27 -14.26
C GLN A 228 28.27 -38.84 -12.91
N LYS A 229 28.05 -38.00 -11.90
CA LYS A 229 27.53 -38.44 -10.59
C LYS A 229 26.22 -39.20 -10.69
N LYS A 230 25.35 -38.82 -11.64
CA LYS A 230 24.07 -39.51 -11.90
C LYS A 230 24.23 -40.83 -12.67
N LYS A 231 25.32 -40.97 -13.44
CA LYS A 231 25.69 -42.20 -14.16
C LYS A 231 26.37 -43.22 -13.24
N ASP A 232 27.14 -42.74 -12.26
CA ASP A 232 27.87 -43.56 -11.29
C ASP A 232 27.03 -43.96 -10.07
N SER A 233 25.81 -43.42 -9.92
CA SER A 233 24.84 -43.94 -8.95
C SER A 233 24.27 -45.27 -9.47
N PRO A 234 24.57 -46.42 -8.81
CA PRO A 234 23.97 -47.69 -9.21
C PRO A 234 22.46 -47.58 -8.97
N ALA A 235 21.68 -47.91 -10.00
CA ALA A 235 20.24 -48.06 -9.87
C ALA A 235 19.97 -49.20 -8.87
N THR A 236 19.65 -48.84 -7.63
CA THR A 236 19.03 -49.74 -6.66
C THR A 236 17.71 -50.21 -7.27
N LYS A 237 17.70 -51.47 -7.73
CA LYS A 237 16.49 -52.24 -8.02
C LYS A 237 15.75 -52.58 -6.75
#